data_AF-A0A091MYZ0-F1
#
_entry.id   AF-A0A091MYZ0-F1
#
_cell.length_a   1.000
_cell.length_b   1.000
_cell.length_c   1.000
_cell.angle_alpha   90.00
_cell.angle_beta   90.00
_cell.angle_gamma   90.00
#
_symmetry.space_group_name_H-M   'P 1'
#
loop_
_entity.id
_entity.type
_entity.pdbx_description
1 polymer ?
#
loop_
_entity_poly.entity_id
_entity_poly.type
_entity_poly.pdbx_seq_one_letter_code
_entity_poly.pdbx_strand_id
1 'polypeptide(L)'
;VCLTCCSRDVMVKIDQICHKNGVKFFTGDVFGYHGYMFADLGEHEFVEEKTKVAKVNPGVEDGPEAKKAKLDSSETTMVKK
;
A
#
# COMPACT_ATOMS: atom_id res chain seq x y z
N VAL A 1 -15.18 -5.86 -3.38
CA VAL A 1 -15.59 -7.29 -3.33
C VAL A 1 -14.34 -8.14 -3.19
N CYS A 2 -14.36 -9.17 -2.35
CA CYS A 2 -13.25 -10.13 -2.22
C CYS A 2 -13.78 -11.55 -2.47
N LEU A 3 -13.22 -12.27 -3.43
CA LEU A 3 -13.63 -13.63 -3.78
C LEU A 3 -12.59 -14.67 -3.37
N THR A 4 -13.07 -15.79 -2.87
CA THR A 4 -12.31 -17.01 -2.59
C THR A 4 -13.08 -18.22 -3.13
N CYS A 5 -12.38 -19.32 -3.40
CA CYS A 5 -12.93 -20.60 -3.84
C CYS A 5 -13.85 -20.50 -5.07
N CYS A 6 -13.60 -19.54 -5.97
CA CYS A 6 -14.42 -19.29 -7.15
C CYS A 6 -13.75 -19.83 -8.41
N SER A 7 -14.54 -20.28 -9.38
CA SER A 7 -13.99 -20.61 -10.69
C SER A 7 -13.48 -19.34 -11.38
N ARG A 8 -12.52 -19.51 -12.30
CA ARG A 8 -11.98 -18.40 -13.10
C ARG A 8 -13.06 -17.58 -13.79
N ASP A 9 -14.08 -18.23 -14.34
CA ASP A 9 -15.15 -17.53 -15.06
C ASP A 9 -15.99 -16.65 -14.13
N VAL A 10 -16.24 -17.10 -12.90
CA VAL A 10 -16.91 -16.28 -11.88
C VAL A 10 -16.02 -15.10 -11.47
N MET A 11 -14.72 -15.34 -11.23
CA MET A 11 -13.78 -14.28 -10.87
C MET A 11 -13.73 -13.19 -11.93
N VAL A 12 -13.56 -13.55 -13.21
CA VAL A 12 -13.52 -12.59 -14.32
C VAL A 12 -14.85 -11.86 -14.49
N LYS A 13 -15.99 -12.56 -14.36
CA LYS A 13 -17.31 -11.93 -14.48
C LYS A 13 -17.54 -10.91 -13.38
N ILE A 14 -17.21 -11.23 -12.13
CA ILE A 14 -17.41 -10.33 -11.00
C ILE A 14 -16.43 -9.17 -11.04
N ASP A 15 -15.18 -9.40 -11.43
CA ASP A 15 -14.18 -8.36 -11.64
C ASP A 15 -14.67 -7.31 -12.65
N GLN A 16 -15.14 -7.74 -13.83
CA GLN A 16 -15.71 -6.85 -14.84
C GLN A 16 -16.92 -6.05 -14.33
N ILE A 17 -17.77 -6.65 -13.49
CA ILE A 17 -18.90 -5.94 -12.86
C ILE A 17 -18.38 -4.92 -11.86
N CYS A 18 -17.42 -5.28 -11.01
CA CYS A 18 -16.83 -4.39 -10.02
C CYS A 18 -16.17 -3.18 -10.68
N HIS A 19 -15.33 -3.42 -11.69
CA HIS A 19 -14.62 -2.38 -12.44
C HIS A 19 -15.58 -1.36 -13.07
N LYS A 20 -16.63 -1.84 -13.74
CA LYS A 20 -17.66 -0.96 -14.34
C LYS A 20 -18.42 -0.10 -13.34
N ASN A 21 -18.46 -0.50 -12.07
CA ASN A 21 -19.17 0.21 -11.00
C ASN A 21 -18.23 0.94 -10.04
N GLY A 22 -16.93 1.03 -10.34
CA GLY A 22 -15.96 1.69 -9.46
C GLY A 22 -15.78 0.97 -8.11
N VAL A 23 -16.03 -0.33 -8.06
CA VAL A 23 -15.88 -1.14 -6.85
C VAL A 23 -14.52 -1.83 -6.88
N LYS A 24 -13.73 -1.66 -5.81
CA LYS A 24 -12.44 -2.36 -5.67
C LYS A 24 -12.67 -3.87 -5.59
N PHE A 25 -11.94 -4.64 -6.37
CA PHE A 25 -12.04 -6.08 -6.46
C PHE A 25 -10.76 -6.77 -5.99
N PHE A 26 -10.92 -7.88 -5.28
CA PHE A 26 -9.85 -8.73 -4.79
C PHE A 26 -10.23 -10.19 -5.00
N THR A 27 -9.24 -11.04 -5.26
CA THR A 27 -9.44 -12.48 -5.18
C THR A 27 -8.14 -13.21 -4.83
N GLY A 28 -8.25 -14.38 -4.22
CA GLY A 28 -7.09 -15.19 -3.87
C GLY A 28 -7.52 -16.54 -3.34
N ASP A 29 -6.65 -17.54 -3.48
CA ASP A 29 -6.84 -18.87 -2.92
C ASP A 29 -5.51 -19.49 -2.50
N VAL A 30 -5.63 -20.61 -1.79
CA VAL A 30 -4.51 -21.42 -1.28
C VAL A 30 -4.63 -22.84 -1.83
N PHE A 31 -3.52 -23.38 -2.33
CA PHE A 31 -3.38 -24.75 -2.84
C PHE A 31 -2.16 -25.41 -2.19
N GLY A 32 -2.39 -26.14 -1.10
CA GLY A 32 -1.32 -26.70 -0.28
C GLY A 32 -0.50 -25.59 0.39
N TYR A 33 0.83 -25.60 0.17
CA TYR A 33 1.73 -24.57 0.71
C TYR A 33 1.81 -23.30 -0.15
N HIS A 34 1.15 -23.26 -1.30
CA HIS A 34 1.17 -22.11 -2.21
C HIS A 34 -0.14 -21.34 -2.11
N GLY A 35 -0.08 -20.03 -2.29
CA GLY A 35 -1.26 -19.18 -2.39
C GLY A 35 -1.01 -18.02 -3.33
N TYR A 36 -2.08 -17.39 -3.78
CA TYR A 36 -2.02 -16.20 -4.61
C TYR A 36 -3.02 -15.15 -4.14
N MET A 37 -2.75 -13.91 -4.52
CA MET A 37 -3.66 -12.77 -4.36
C MET A 37 -3.63 -11.93 -5.63
N PHE A 38 -4.79 -11.41 -6.00
CA PHE A 38 -5.01 -10.45 -7.07
C PHE A 38 -5.85 -9.29 -6.56
N ALA A 39 -5.58 -8.09 -7.08
CA ALA A 39 -6.33 -6.87 -6.78
C ALA A 39 -6.55 -6.06 -8.06
N ASP A 40 -7.80 -5.73 -8.37
CA ASP A 40 -8.18 -4.67 -9.30
C ASP A 40 -8.78 -3.51 -8.51
N LEU A 41 -8.08 -2.38 -8.51
CA LEU A 41 -8.50 -1.18 -7.78
C LEU A 41 -9.08 -0.12 -8.72
N GLY A 42 -9.12 -0.36 -10.03
CA GLY A 42 -9.41 0.66 -11.04
C GLY A 42 -8.43 1.84 -10.93
N GLU A 43 -8.92 3.06 -11.16
CA GLU A 43 -8.17 4.27 -10.77
C GLU A 43 -8.11 4.36 -9.25
N HIS A 44 -6.91 4.18 -8.68
CA HIS A 44 -6.73 4.21 -7.23
C HIS A 44 -5.79 5.31 -6.78
N GLU A 45 -6.33 6.20 -5.95
CA GLU A 45 -5.56 7.21 -5.24
C GLU A 45 -5.29 6.76 -3.80
N PHE A 46 -4.03 6.90 -3.37
CA PHE A 46 -3.61 6.61 -2.01
C PHE A 46 -2.60 7.65 -1.52
N VAL A 47 -2.48 7.77 -0.20
CA VAL A 47 -1.48 8.60 0.45
C VAL A 47 -0.32 7.72 0.86
N GLU A 48 0.88 8.06 0.40
CA GLU A 48 2.12 7.42 0.83
C GLU A 48 2.84 8.36 1.82
N GLU A 49 3.09 7.87 3.03
CA GLU A 49 3.96 8.54 3.99
C GLU A 49 5.42 8.24 3.64
N LYS A 50 6.22 9.29 3.41
CA LYS A 50 7.67 9.17 3.24
C LYS A 50 8.36 9.69 4.49
N THR A 51 9.17 8.85 5.12
CA THR A 51 10.04 9.26 6.22
C THR A 51 11.17 10.13 5.66
N LYS A 52 11.38 11.31 6.24
CA LYS A 52 12.53 12.16 5.88
C LYS A 52 13.80 11.45 6.36
N VAL A 53 14.65 11.02 5.42
CA VAL A 53 16.02 10.62 5.76
C VAL A 53 16.71 11.86 6.31
N ALA A 54 16.91 11.92 7.63
CA ALA A 54 17.69 12.98 8.24
C ALA A 54 19.08 12.94 7.62
N LYS A 55 19.43 13.96 6.82
CA LYS A 55 20.82 14.20 6.43
C LYS A 55 21.59 14.42 7.73
N VAL A 56 22.31 13.41 8.18
CA VAL A 56 23.40 13.61 9.14
C VAL A 56 24.44 14.39 8.37
N ASN A 57 24.48 15.71 8.56
CA ASN A 57 25.61 16.51 8.11
C ASN A 57 26.85 15.99 8.86
N PRO A 58 27.90 15.49 8.17
CA PRO A 58 29.10 14.99 8.82
C PRO A 58 30.00 16.18 9.19
N GLY A 59 29.55 17.00 10.14
CA GLY A 59 30.37 18.10 10.64
C GLY A 59 29.62 18.99 11.60
N VAL A 60 29.60 18.62 12.88
CA VAL A 60 29.96 19.46 14.04
C VAL A 60 30.29 18.49 15.18
N GLU A 61 31.56 18.39 15.56
CA GLU A 61 31.96 17.99 16.93
C GLU A 61 31.51 19.12 17.87
N ASP A 62 30.57 18.86 18.79
CA ASP A 62 30.63 19.36 20.18
C ASP A 62 29.51 18.76 21.06
N GLY A 63 29.89 18.11 22.17
CA GLY A 63 29.23 18.15 23.49
C GLY A 63 27.81 17.56 23.72
N PRO A 64 27.51 16.99 24.91
CA PRO A 64 26.27 16.24 25.15
C PRO A 64 25.20 17.10 25.84
N GLU A 65 24.05 17.36 25.22
CA GLU A 65 22.89 17.87 25.97
C GLU A 65 21.52 17.59 25.32
N ALA A 66 20.65 16.98 26.14
CA ALA A 66 19.20 16.82 26.03
C ALA A 66 18.62 16.24 24.71
N LYS A 67 18.19 14.98 24.78
CA LYS A 67 17.31 14.33 23.79
C LYS A 67 15.98 15.09 23.69
N LYS A 68 15.92 16.17 22.92
CA LYS A 68 14.67 16.69 22.38
C LYS A 68 14.10 15.60 21.47
N ALA A 69 12.89 15.15 21.78
CA ALA A 69 12.14 14.26 20.91
C ALA A 69 12.11 14.87 19.51
N LYS A 70 12.84 14.25 18.56
CA LYS A 70 12.69 14.56 17.14
C LYS A 70 11.29 14.08 16.78
N LEU A 71 10.35 15.02 16.74
CA LEU A 71 9.04 14.81 16.16
C LEU A 71 9.32 14.62 14.66
N ASP A 72 9.40 13.37 14.23
CA ASP A 72 9.67 13.02 12.83
C ASP A 72 8.52 13.60 12.01
N SER A 73 8.83 14.64 11.23
CA SER A 73 7.86 15.29 10.36
C SER A 73 7.62 14.37 9.16
N SER A 74 6.71 13.41 9.30
CA SER A 74 6.22 12.60 8.17
C SER A 74 5.68 13.53 7.09
N GLU A 75 6.21 13.42 5.87
CA GLU A 75 5.72 14.17 4.71
C GLU A 75 4.87 13.22 3.87
N THR A 76 3.61 13.57 3.64
CA THR A 76 2.65 12.76 2.89
C THR A 76 2.64 13.17 1.42
N THR A 77 2.68 12.19 0.52
CA THR A 77 2.55 12.40 -0.93
C THR A 77 1.32 11.67 -1.45
N MET A 78 0.48 12.33 -2.25
CA MET A 78 -0.61 11.64 -2.96
C MET A 78 -0.05 10.90 -4.19
N VAL A 79 -0.44 9.65 -4.37
CA VAL A 79 -0.05 8.80 -5.51
C VAL A 79 -1.31 8.33 -6.22
N LYS A 80 -1.33 8.44 -7.55
CA LYS A 80 -2.38 7.90 -8.43
C LYS A 80 -1.78 6.75 -9.25
N LYS A 81 -2.40 5.57 -9.21
CA LYS A 81 -1.94 4.36 -9.90
C LYS A 81 -3.06 3.63 -10.61
#